data_AF-A0A9D9DBZ0-F1
#
_entry.id   AF-A0A9D9DBZ0-F1
#
_cell.length_a   1.000
_cell.length_b   1.000
_cell.length_c   1.000
_cell.angle_alpha   90.00
_cell.angle_beta   90.00
_cell.angle_gamma   90.00
#
_symmetry.space_group_name_H-M   'P 1'
#
loop_
_entity.id
_entity.type
_entity.pdbx_description
1 polymer ?
#
loop_
_entity_poly.entity_id
_entity_poly.type
_entity_poly.pdbx_seq_one_letter_code
_entity_poly.pdbx_strand_id
1 'polypeptide(L)'
;MAAINKLACLAAAVLSAAVLTSGCSIEEEGQEQLVREEDSLRELNLDELSTLQRSFMRSCLACVMGDVSELDTITKDYTASRQDKDFPEPLALQQYRTNAVFESCAQKAAQLHHFEPLKAMVTRAGQAARISQRFYAQGKLTDGAFWLQRTLNINGEKNGYATAGRIFVQHRSTIEIGAKLLEQAARLGDHEAAQILLGLTDPSSSYYKNLKD
;
A
#
# COMPACT_ATOMS: atom_id res chain seq x y z
N MET A 1 44.29 -28.51 -54.18
CA MET A 1 43.86 -27.27 -54.83
C MET A 1 42.34 -27.18 -54.79
N ALA A 2 41.79 -26.80 -53.63
CA ALA A 2 40.35 -26.73 -53.36
C ALA A 2 40.07 -25.41 -52.64
N ALA A 3 40.10 -24.31 -53.39
CA ALA A 3 39.98 -22.96 -52.82
C ALA A 3 39.13 -22.03 -53.70
N ILE A 4 38.16 -22.57 -54.45
CA ILE A 4 37.26 -21.73 -55.27
C ILE A 4 35.77 -22.01 -54.98
N ASN A 5 35.40 -23.07 -54.25
CA ASN A 5 33.99 -23.41 -53.96
C ASN A 5 33.45 -23.00 -52.58
N LYS A 6 34.16 -22.15 -51.82
CA LYS A 6 33.68 -21.70 -50.49
C LYS A 6 33.21 -20.24 -50.42
N LEU A 7 33.42 -19.44 -51.46
CA LEU A 7 33.05 -18.02 -51.44
C LEU A 7 31.61 -17.72 -51.88
N ALA A 8 30.92 -18.64 -52.54
CA ALA A 8 29.53 -18.44 -52.96
C ALA A 8 28.49 -18.72 -51.84
N CYS A 9 28.81 -19.59 -50.86
CA CYS A 9 27.88 -19.89 -49.75
C CYS A 9 27.96 -18.90 -48.58
N LEU A 10 29.06 -18.15 -48.44
CA LEU A 10 29.23 -17.19 -47.34
C LEU A 10 28.55 -15.84 -47.60
N ALA A 11 28.31 -15.47 -48.86
CA ALA A 11 27.65 -14.21 -49.20
C ALA A 11 26.11 -14.25 -49.02
N ALA A 12 25.48 -15.44 -49.06
CA ALA A 12 24.04 -15.60 -48.88
C ALA A 12 23.61 -15.72 -47.40
N ALA A 13 24.53 -16.12 -46.51
CA ALA A 13 24.25 -16.27 -45.08
C ALA A 13 24.45 -14.97 -44.26
N VAL A 14 25.20 -14.00 -44.80
CA VAL A 14 25.45 -12.72 -44.12
C VAL A 14 24.39 -11.66 -44.45
N LEU A 15 23.71 -11.76 -45.59
CA LEU A 15 22.59 -10.84 -45.93
C LEU A 15 21.23 -11.25 -45.33
N SER A 16 21.09 -12.45 -44.79
CA SER A 16 19.86 -12.91 -44.13
C SER A 16 19.85 -12.68 -42.61
N ALA A 17 20.94 -12.19 -42.01
CA ALA A 17 21.03 -11.83 -40.60
C ALA A 17 20.81 -10.33 -40.32
N ALA A 18 20.72 -9.48 -41.35
CA ALA A 18 20.50 -8.04 -41.20
C ALA A 18 19.03 -7.61 -41.28
N VAL A 19 18.10 -8.55 -41.47
CA VAL A 19 16.64 -8.30 -41.50
C VAL A 19 15.97 -8.66 -40.16
N LEU A 20 16.75 -9.03 -39.13
CA LEU A 20 16.25 -9.31 -37.77
C LEU A 20 16.71 -8.27 -36.73
N THR A 21 17.36 -7.18 -37.14
CA THR A 21 17.80 -6.10 -36.22
C THR A 21 17.21 -4.73 -36.56
N SER A 22 16.23 -4.65 -37.47
CA SER A 22 15.42 -3.46 -37.67
C SER A 22 14.09 -3.59 -36.92
N GLY A 23 14.06 -3.03 -35.72
CA GLY A 23 12.84 -2.44 -35.17
C GLY A 23 11.78 -3.40 -34.61
N CYS A 24 12.13 -4.21 -33.61
CA CYS A 24 11.30 -4.15 -32.42
C CYS A 24 11.76 -2.90 -31.68
N SER A 25 11.17 -1.75 -32.00
CA SER A 25 11.01 -0.76 -30.94
C SER A 25 10.35 -1.54 -29.82
N ILE A 26 11.05 -1.69 -28.71
CA ILE A 26 10.34 -1.73 -27.43
C ILE A 26 9.61 -0.40 -27.45
N GLU A 27 8.37 -0.40 -27.95
CA GLU A 27 7.43 0.64 -27.60
C GLU A 27 7.56 0.74 -26.09
N GLU A 28 7.93 1.93 -25.63
CA GLU A 28 7.88 2.26 -24.22
C GLU A 28 6.41 2.06 -23.79
N GLU A 29 6.03 0.83 -23.45
CA GLU A 29 4.94 0.52 -22.53
C GLU A 29 5.35 0.92 -21.08
N GLY A 30 6.27 1.88 -20.95
CA GLY A 30 6.52 2.69 -19.77
C GLY A 30 5.63 3.93 -19.72
N GLN A 31 4.71 4.11 -20.66
CA GLN A 31 3.47 4.86 -20.39
C GLN A 31 2.46 3.90 -19.76
N GLU A 32 2.83 3.29 -18.63
CA GLU A 32 1.84 3.09 -17.59
C GLU A 32 1.27 4.48 -17.37
N GLN A 33 0.05 4.66 -17.86
CA GLN A 33 -0.73 5.87 -17.80
C GLN A 33 -0.53 6.44 -16.40
N LEU A 34 0.34 7.45 -16.27
CA LEU A 34 0.37 8.31 -15.10
C LEU A 34 -1.01 8.92 -15.11
N VAL A 35 -1.96 8.25 -14.43
CA VAL A 35 -3.28 8.77 -14.16
C VAL A 35 -2.98 10.11 -13.53
N ARG A 36 -3.18 11.14 -14.34
CA ARG A 36 -2.83 12.51 -14.03
C ARG A 36 -3.47 12.77 -12.68
N GLU A 37 -2.70 13.11 -11.65
CA GLU A 37 -3.23 13.30 -10.30
C GLU A 37 -4.46 14.24 -10.30
N GLU A 38 -4.55 15.15 -11.27
CA GLU A 38 -5.71 16.00 -11.55
C GLU A 38 -7.03 15.25 -11.87
N ASP A 39 -7.00 14.11 -12.57
CA ASP A 39 -8.19 13.32 -12.89
C ASP A 39 -8.66 12.52 -11.67
N SER A 40 -7.73 12.00 -10.85
CA SER A 40 -8.01 11.35 -9.56
C SER A 40 -8.69 12.29 -8.55
N LEU A 41 -8.40 13.60 -8.65
CA LEU A 41 -8.95 14.64 -7.78
C LEU A 41 -10.31 15.17 -8.27
N ARG A 42 -10.60 15.06 -9.57
CA ARG A 42 -11.90 15.44 -10.17
C ARG A 42 -13.02 14.45 -9.88
N GLU A 43 -12.70 13.19 -9.59
CA GLU A 43 -13.68 12.16 -9.19
C GLU A 43 -13.96 12.12 -7.67
N LEU A 44 -13.38 13.03 -6.89
CA LEU A 44 -13.69 13.15 -5.47
C LEU A 44 -15.12 13.66 -5.32
N ASN A 45 -16.07 12.75 -5.09
CA ASN A 45 -17.39 13.11 -4.61
C ASN A 45 -17.28 13.68 -3.18
N LEU A 46 -17.06 14.99 -3.08
CA LEU A 46 -16.82 15.68 -1.82
C LEU A 46 -18.06 15.66 -0.89
N ASP A 47 -19.23 15.32 -1.40
CA ASP A 47 -20.50 15.34 -0.66
C ASP A 47 -20.66 14.18 0.32
N GLU A 48 -19.88 13.10 0.15
CA GLU A 48 -19.83 11.98 1.09
C GLU A 48 -18.80 12.17 2.21
N LEU A 49 -17.97 13.22 2.12
CA LEU A 49 -16.91 13.50 3.09
C LEU A 49 -17.43 14.31 4.26
N SER A 50 -16.93 14.00 5.47
CA SER A 50 -17.14 14.87 6.62
C SER A 50 -16.47 16.23 6.44
N THR A 51 -16.92 17.22 7.22
CA THR A 51 -16.32 18.57 7.23
C THR A 51 -14.82 18.51 7.49
N LEU A 52 -14.39 17.61 8.40
CA LEU A 52 -13.00 17.39 8.72
C LEU A 52 -12.21 16.87 7.51
N GLN A 53 -12.69 15.79 6.88
CA GLN A 53 -12.02 15.21 5.71
C GLN A 53 -11.93 16.22 4.57
N ARG A 54 -13.02 16.95 4.30
CA ARG A 54 -13.06 17.97 3.25
C ARG A 54 -12.07 19.10 3.50
N SER A 55 -12.00 19.59 4.74
CA SER A 55 -11.04 20.65 5.12
C SER A 55 -9.60 20.16 4.98
N PHE A 56 -9.31 18.98 5.51
CA PHE A 56 -7.97 18.39 5.44
C PHE A 56 -7.52 18.16 4.00
N MET A 57 -8.40 17.59 3.16
CA MET A 57 -8.08 17.35 1.75
C MET A 57 -7.85 18.65 0.98
N ARG A 58 -8.60 19.73 1.28
CA ARG A 58 -8.35 21.05 0.68
C ARG A 58 -6.96 21.57 1.02
N SER A 59 -6.53 21.47 2.28
CA SER A 59 -5.18 21.88 2.69
C SER A 59 -4.10 21.02 2.01
N CYS A 60 -4.31 19.71 1.91
CA CYS A 60 -3.38 18.82 1.20
C CYS A 60 -3.31 19.16 -0.31
N LEU A 61 -4.44 19.50 -0.93
CA LEU A 61 -4.48 19.93 -2.33
C LEU A 61 -3.73 21.25 -2.56
N ALA A 62 -3.86 22.21 -1.65
CA ALA A 62 -3.07 23.45 -1.70
C ALA A 62 -1.56 23.15 -1.64
N CYS A 63 -1.16 22.23 -0.75
CA CYS A 63 0.20 21.72 -0.66
C CYS A 63 0.70 21.05 -1.95
N VAL A 64 -0.12 20.22 -2.60
CA VAL A 64 0.21 19.61 -3.92
C VAL A 64 0.47 20.70 -4.98
N MET A 65 -0.26 21.81 -4.92
CA MET A 65 -0.07 22.99 -5.79
C MET A 65 1.13 23.88 -5.38
N GLY A 66 1.80 23.57 -4.28
CA GLY A 66 3.01 24.26 -3.81
C GLY A 66 2.80 25.21 -2.61
N ASP A 67 1.58 25.34 -2.09
CA ASP A 67 1.32 26.11 -0.88
C ASP A 67 1.57 25.27 0.38
N VAL A 68 2.73 25.50 1.00
CA VAL A 68 3.19 24.76 2.18
C VAL A 68 2.85 25.43 3.51
N SER A 69 2.00 26.45 3.51
CA SER A 69 1.66 27.22 4.73
C SER A 69 1.01 26.37 5.84
N GLU A 70 0.28 25.32 5.48
CA GLU A 70 -0.47 24.46 6.40
C GLU A 70 0.20 23.11 6.71
N LEU A 71 1.48 22.91 6.32
CA LEU A 71 2.14 21.60 6.45
C LEU A 71 2.17 21.04 7.88
N ASP A 72 2.38 21.91 8.88
CA ASP A 72 2.41 21.49 10.29
C ASP A 72 1.04 20.99 10.74
N THR A 73 -0.04 21.72 10.40
CA THR A 73 -1.42 21.33 10.67
C THR A 73 -1.74 20.00 9.99
N ILE A 74 -1.46 19.88 8.69
CA ILE A 74 -1.69 18.65 7.91
C ILE A 74 -0.99 17.46 8.56
N THR A 75 0.30 17.60 8.89
CA THR A 75 1.11 16.51 9.45
C THR A 75 0.60 16.09 10.83
N LYS A 76 0.25 17.07 11.67
CA LYS A 76 -0.30 16.87 13.01
C LYS A 76 -1.64 16.15 12.95
N ASP A 77 -2.58 16.64 12.16
CA ASP A 77 -3.93 16.08 12.05
C ASP A 77 -3.90 14.66 11.48
N TYR A 78 -3.12 14.44 10.42
CA TYR A 78 -2.95 13.11 9.85
C TYR A 78 -2.43 12.11 10.90
N THR A 79 -1.41 12.51 11.67
CA THR A 79 -0.85 11.66 12.73
C THR A 79 -1.81 11.46 13.90
N ALA A 80 -2.51 12.52 14.32
CA ALA A 80 -3.48 12.47 15.41
C ALA A 80 -4.66 11.55 15.04
N SER A 81 -5.18 11.62 13.82
CA SER A 81 -6.31 10.80 13.36
C SER A 81 -6.14 9.30 13.57
N ARG A 82 -4.90 8.79 13.59
CA ARG A 82 -4.59 7.38 13.82
C ARG A 82 -4.20 7.04 15.26
N GLN A 83 -3.60 7.98 15.99
CA GLN A 83 -3.01 7.74 17.31
C GLN A 83 -3.90 8.18 18.46
N ASP A 84 -4.60 9.29 18.29
CA ASP A 84 -5.45 9.87 19.31
C ASP A 84 -6.86 9.30 19.19
N LYS A 85 -7.36 8.75 20.31
CA LYS A 85 -8.70 8.18 20.40
C LYS A 85 -9.78 9.27 20.49
N ASP A 86 -9.40 10.45 20.97
CA ASP A 86 -10.28 11.60 21.19
C ASP A 86 -10.26 12.55 19.98
N PHE A 87 -9.50 12.24 18.93
CA PHE A 87 -9.52 12.99 17.68
C PHE A 87 -10.92 12.97 17.06
N PRO A 88 -11.45 14.11 16.58
CA PRO A 88 -12.76 14.15 15.93
C PRO A 88 -12.71 13.21 14.72
N GLU A 89 -13.52 12.16 14.75
CA GLU A 89 -13.56 11.09 13.74
C GLU A 89 -12.23 10.31 13.59
N PRO A 90 -11.92 9.40 14.54
CA PRO A 90 -10.72 8.57 14.45
C PRO A 90 -10.66 7.78 13.13
N LEU A 91 -9.48 7.76 12.53
CA LEU A 91 -9.16 7.17 11.21
C LEU A 91 -9.78 7.84 10.00
N ALA A 92 -10.56 8.92 10.13
CA ALA A 92 -11.17 9.57 8.97
C ALA A 92 -10.14 10.02 7.92
N LEU A 93 -8.96 10.47 8.37
CA LEU A 93 -7.87 10.88 7.50
C LEU A 93 -7.01 9.72 6.97
N GLN A 94 -7.25 8.51 7.47
CA GLN A 94 -6.61 7.28 7.01
C GLN A 94 -7.46 6.55 5.95
N GLN A 95 -8.69 7.00 5.65
CA GLN A 95 -9.48 6.42 4.56
C GLN A 95 -8.73 6.57 3.24
N TYR A 96 -8.87 5.58 2.35
CA TYR A 96 -8.05 5.44 1.14
C TYR A 96 -7.95 6.76 0.36
N ARG A 97 -9.08 7.42 0.07
CA ARG A 97 -9.12 8.67 -0.70
C ARG A 97 -8.40 9.81 0.01
N THR A 98 -8.67 10.00 1.30
CA THR A 98 -8.04 11.06 2.10
C THR A 98 -6.55 10.83 2.27
N ASN A 99 -6.15 9.57 2.49
CA ASN A 99 -4.76 9.17 2.62
C ASN A 99 -3.98 9.41 1.33
N ALA A 100 -4.55 9.10 0.16
CA ALA A 100 -3.89 9.31 -1.13
C ALA A 100 -3.51 10.79 -1.34
N VAL A 101 -4.42 11.72 -1.03
CA VAL A 101 -4.14 13.16 -1.16
C VAL A 101 -3.05 13.62 -0.18
N PHE A 102 -3.03 13.08 1.05
CA PHE A 102 -1.94 13.35 1.99
C PHE A 102 -0.59 12.85 1.44
N GLU A 103 -0.54 11.67 0.82
CA GLU A 103 0.70 11.12 0.27
C GLU A 103 1.24 11.95 -0.90
N SER A 104 0.36 12.42 -1.80
CA SER A 104 0.74 13.38 -2.85
C SER A 104 1.28 14.68 -2.25
N CYS A 105 0.63 15.23 -1.22
CA CYS A 105 1.16 16.40 -0.51
C CYS A 105 2.52 16.10 0.13
N ALA A 106 2.70 14.94 0.75
CA ALA A 106 3.97 14.58 1.40
C ALA A 106 5.12 14.46 0.41
N GLN A 107 4.87 13.89 -0.78
CA GLN A 107 5.82 13.84 -1.87
C GLN A 107 6.16 15.24 -2.38
N LYS A 108 5.16 16.09 -2.58
CA LYS A 108 5.36 17.49 -3.02
C LYS A 108 6.15 18.30 -1.99
N ALA A 109 5.80 18.20 -0.72
CA ALA A 109 6.50 18.86 0.38
C ALA A 109 7.98 18.44 0.42
N ALA A 110 8.28 17.15 0.22
CA ALA A 110 9.66 16.66 0.17
C ALA A 110 10.46 17.26 -1.00
N GLN A 111 9.85 17.46 -2.19
CA GLN A 111 10.48 18.18 -3.30
C GLN A 111 10.82 19.64 -2.95
N LEU A 112 10.06 20.24 -2.04
CA LEU A 112 10.28 21.59 -1.50
C LEU A 112 11.13 21.58 -0.22
N HIS A 113 11.81 20.48 0.09
CA HIS A 113 12.68 20.29 1.26
C HIS A 113 11.97 20.28 2.62
N HIS A 114 10.65 20.05 2.65
CA HIS A 114 9.87 19.82 3.86
C HIS A 114 9.59 18.32 4.06
N PHE A 115 10.39 17.65 4.89
CA PHE A 115 10.37 16.18 5.03
C PHE A 115 9.45 15.64 6.12
N GLU A 116 8.89 16.49 6.99
CA GLU A 116 8.03 16.03 8.10
C GLU A 116 6.77 15.28 7.64
N PRO A 117 6.03 15.73 6.60
CA PRO A 117 4.89 14.97 6.09
C PRO A 117 5.31 13.57 5.56
N LEU A 118 6.46 13.48 4.88
CA LEU A 118 6.98 12.22 4.37
C LEU A 118 7.31 11.25 5.52
N LYS A 119 7.90 11.75 6.61
CA LYS A 119 8.16 10.96 7.82
C LYS A 119 6.88 10.51 8.52
N ALA A 120 5.80 11.26 8.38
CA ALA A 120 4.51 10.92 8.95
C ALA A 120 3.74 9.85 8.17
N MET A 121 4.10 9.56 6.91
CA MET A 121 3.52 8.46 6.14
C MET A 121 3.66 7.10 6.86
N VAL A 122 2.67 6.23 6.68
CA VAL A 122 2.68 4.90 7.30
C VAL A 122 3.54 3.95 6.48
N THR A 123 4.80 3.80 6.87
CA THR A 123 5.79 2.94 6.22
C THR A 123 6.07 1.63 6.97
N ARG A 124 5.49 1.46 8.17
CA ARG A 124 5.66 0.25 8.99
C ARG A 124 4.49 -0.71 8.80
N ALA A 125 4.79 -1.94 8.37
CA ALA A 125 3.78 -2.98 8.10
C ALA A 125 2.84 -3.24 9.29
N GLY A 126 3.37 -3.28 10.51
CA GLY A 126 2.58 -3.47 11.72
C GLY A 126 1.63 -2.30 12.03
N GLN A 127 1.99 -1.07 11.63
CA GLN A 127 1.10 0.09 11.78
C GLN A 127 -0.01 0.06 10.72
N ALA A 128 0.33 -0.22 9.47
CA ALA A 128 -0.65 -0.42 8.39
C ALA A 128 -1.64 -1.54 8.75
N ALA A 129 -1.16 -2.65 9.31
CA ALA A 129 -2.00 -3.77 9.72
C ALA A 129 -2.96 -3.39 10.86
N ARG A 130 -2.54 -2.55 11.83
CA ARG A 130 -3.44 -2.04 12.88
C ARG A 130 -4.52 -1.11 12.32
N ILE A 131 -4.18 -0.27 11.36
CA ILE A 131 -5.17 0.60 10.69
C ILE A 131 -6.16 -0.26 9.91
N SER A 132 -5.67 -1.24 9.14
CA SER A 132 -6.49 -2.22 8.42
C SER A 132 -7.46 -2.95 9.36
N GLN A 133 -6.95 -3.49 10.46
CA GLN A 133 -7.73 -4.20 11.48
C GLN A 133 -8.88 -3.34 12.02
N ARG A 134 -8.61 -2.07 12.32
CA ARG A 134 -9.64 -1.14 12.82
C ARG A 134 -10.71 -0.83 11.78
N PHE A 135 -10.36 -0.72 10.50
CA PHE A 135 -11.34 -0.53 9.43
C PHE A 135 -12.22 -1.77 9.22
N TYR A 136 -11.63 -2.97 9.23
CA TYR A 136 -12.41 -4.21 9.19
C TYR A 136 -13.36 -4.34 10.39
N ALA A 137 -12.90 -3.99 11.59
CA ALA A 137 -13.75 -3.98 12.79
C ALA A 137 -14.93 -3.00 12.69
N GLN A 138 -14.82 -1.96 11.87
CA GLN A 138 -15.88 -0.98 11.59
C GLN A 138 -16.74 -1.34 10.35
N GLY A 139 -16.49 -2.48 9.70
CA GLY A 139 -17.17 -2.86 8.46
C GLY A 139 -16.76 -2.05 7.22
N LYS A 140 -15.71 -1.22 7.31
CA LYS A 140 -15.18 -0.42 6.20
C LYS A 140 -14.19 -1.24 5.37
N LEU A 141 -14.72 -2.21 4.62
CA LEU A 141 -13.92 -3.25 3.96
C LEU A 141 -12.92 -2.69 2.93
N THR A 142 -13.31 -1.69 2.14
CA THR A 142 -12.44 -1.09 1.11
C THR A 142 -11.21 -0.41 1.74
N ASP A 143 -11.41 0.38 2.79
CA ASP A 143 -10.30 1.01 3.52
C ASP A 143 -9.44 -0.06 4.23
N GLY A 144 -10.08 -1.08 4.80
CA GLY A 144 -9.39 -2.22 5.41
C GLY A 144 -8.48 -2.94 4.40
N ALA A 145 -8.99 -3.24 3.21
CA ALA A 145 -8.25 -3.90 2.15
C ALA A 145 -7.09 -3.06 1.62
N PHE A 146 -7.29 -1.75 1.44
CA PHE A 146 -6.23 -0.81 1.07
C PHE A 146 -5.03 -0.89 2.04
N TRP A 147 -5.30 -0.83 3.34
CA TRP A 147 -4.24 -0.89 4.36
C TRP A 147 -3.64 -2.29 4.51
N LEU A 148 -4.42 -3.36 4.28
CA LEU A 148 -3.90 -4.72 4.26
C LEU A 148 -2.92 -4.89 3.10
N GLN A 149 -3.28 -4.43 1.91
CA GLN A 149 -2.41 -4.48 0.74
C GLN A 149 -1.10 -3.73 1.00
N ARG A 150 -1.16 -2.57 1.67
CA ARG A 150 0.05 -1.86 2.09
C ARG A 150 0.93 -2.68 3.04
N THR A 151 0.34 -3.40 4.00
CA THR A 151 1.09 -4.34 4.85
C THR A 151 1.81 -5.41 4.02
N LEU A 152 1.13 -5.99 3.02
CA LEU A 152 1.73 -6.99 2.12
C LEU A 152 2.85 -6.39 1.28
N ASN A 153 2.66 -5.18 0.74
CA ASN A 153 3.65 -4.50 -0.09
C ASN A 153 4.93 -4.16 0.68
N ILE A 154 4.83 -3.86 1.99
CA ILE A 154 6.00 -3.54 2.82
C ILE A 154 6.79 -4.81 3.20
N ASN A 155 6.11 -5.90 3.55
CA ASN A 155 6.75 -7.09 4.13
C ASN A 155 6.88 -8.28 3.18
N GLY A 156 6.29 -8.21 1.98
CA GLY A 156 6.01 -9.37 1.13
C GLY A 156 4.84 -10.21 1.67
N GLU A 157 4.30 -11.09 0.84
CA GLU A 157 3.06 -11.82 1.14
C GLU A 157 3.15 -12.65 2.43
N LYS A 158 4.12 -13.57 2.54
CA LYS A 158 4.26 -14.46 3.71
C LYS A 158 4.31 -13.68 5.02
N ASN A 159 5.27 -12.76 5.14
CA ASN A 159 5.48 -11.99 6.37
C ASN A 159 4.38 -10.94 6.58
N GLY A 160 3.78 -10.42 5.50
CA GLY A 160 2.68 -9.48 5.54
C GLY A 160 1.41 -10.13 6.08
N TYR A 161 1.02 -11.30 5.55
CA TYR A 161 -0.08 -12.11 6.06
C TYR A 161 0.15 -12.51 7.52
N ALA A 162 1.37 -12.94 7.89
CA ALA A 162 1.69 -13.29 9.28
C ALA A 162 1.57 -12.08 10.22
N THR A 163 2.08 -10.92 9.78
CA THR A 163 2.03 -9.67 10.56
C THR A 163 0.58 -9.21 10.77
N ALA A 164 -0.21 -9.15 9.69
CA ALA A 164 -1.61 -8.77 9.76
C ALA A 164 -2.41 -9.79 10.57
N GLY A 165 -2.25 -11.08 10.30
CA GLY A 165 -2.90 -12.17 11.01
C GLY A 165 -2.70 -12.07 12.53
N ARG A 166 -1.45 -11.93 12.98
CA ARG A 166 -1.10 -11.74 14.41
C ARG A 166 -1.78 -10.54 15.07
N ILE A 167 -2.01 -9.47 14.31
CA ILE A 167 -2.67 -8.25 14.83
C ILE A 167 -4.19 -8.46 14.86
N PHE A 168 -4.76 -9.03 13.81
CA PHE A 168 -6.20 -9.24 13.67
C PHE A 168 -6.74 -10.24 14.69
N VAL A 169 -6.00 -11.30 15.00
CA VAL A 169 -6.41 -12.29 16.00
C VAL A 169 -6.36 -11.76 17.43
N GLN A 170 -5.84 -10.56 17.69
CA GLN A 170 -5.87 -9.97 19.04
C GLN A 170 -7.26 -9.46 19.45
N HIS A 171 -8.20 -9.35 18.51
CA HIS A 171 -9.52 -8.80 18.74
C HIS A 171 -10.60 -9.77 18.25
N ARG A 172 -11.63 -10.00 19.08
CA ARG A 172 -12.73 -10.91 18.74
C ARG A 172 -13.45 -10.51 17.46
N SER A 173 -13.69 -9.22 17.26
CA SER A 173 -14.36 -8.68 16.07
C SER A 173 -13.62 -8.95 14.75
N THR A 174 -12.32 -9.24 14.79
CA THR A 174 -11.49 -9.47 13.60
C THR A 174 -10.81 -10.85 13.59
N ILE A 175 -11.15 -11.73 14.53
CA ILE A 175 -10.43 -12.99 14.74
C ILE A 175 -10.53 -13.93 13.54
N GLU A 176 -11.70 -14.03 12.90
CA GLU A 176 -11.90 -14.90 11.75
C GLU A 176 -11.06 -14.46 10.54
N ILE A 177 -10.98 -13.15 10.32
CA ILE A 177 -10.12 -12.58 9.27
C ILE A 177 -8.65 -12.85 9.62
N GLY A 178 -8.27 -12.61 10.87
CA GLY A 178 -6.90 -12.87 11.34
C GLY A 178 -6.48 -14.33 11.18
N ALA A 179 -7.36 -15.28 11.50
CA ALA A 179 -7.11 -16.70 11.30
C ALA A 179 -6.90 -17.05 9.83
N LYS A 180 -7.72 -16.51 8.91
CA LYS A 180 -7.52 -16.70 7.46
C LYS A 180 -6.19 -16.14 6.98
N LEU A 181 -5.76 -14.97 7.49
CA LEU A 181 -4.46 -14.39 7.14
C LEU A 181 -3.31 -15.26 7.66
N LEU A 182 -3.37 -15.74 8.90
CA LEU A 182 -2.39 -16.68 9.43
C LEU A 182 -2.37 -18.00 8.65
N GLU A 183 -3.52 -18.48 8.19
CA GLU A 183 -3.61 -19.67 7.37
C GLU A 183 -2.88 -19.48 6.03
N GLN A 184 -3.07 -18.33 5.36
CA GLN A 184 -2.32 -18.02 4.14
C GLN A 184 -0.82 -17.93 4.41
N ALA A 185 -0.40 -17.29 5.51
CA ALA A 185 1.02 -17.25 5.88
C ALA A 185 1.59 -18.66 6.11
N ALA A 186 0.86 -19.52 6.81
CA ALA A 186 1.26 -20.91 7.07
C ALA A 186 1.38 -21.71 5.78
N ARG A 187 0.46 -21.53 4.82
CA ARG A 187 0.53 -22.13 3.48
C ARG A 187 1.77 -21.67 2.70
N LEU A 188 2.24 -20.46 2.95
CA LEU A 188 3.48 -19.90 2.39
C LEU A 188 4.74 -20.29 3.18
N GLY A 189 4.62 -21.20 4.17
CA GLY A 189 5.75 -21.73 4.95
C GLY A 189 6.08 -20.93 6.21
N ASP A 190 5.16 -20.13 6.74
CA ASP A 190 5.31 -19.50 8.06
C ASP A 190 4.87 -20.48 9.18
N HIS A 191 5.84 -21.15 9.80
CA HIS A 191 5.58 -22.11 10.87
C HIS A 191 5.05 -21.46 12.15
N GLU A 192 5.42 -20.21 12.43
CA GLU A 192 4.92 -19.48 13.60
C GLU A 192 3.42 -19.22 13.42
N ALA A 193 2.98 -18.82 12.23
CA ALA A 193 1.56 -18.61 11.93
C ALA A 193 0.72 -19.88 12.18
N ALA A 194 1.24 -21.06 11.82
CA ALA A 194 0.58 -22.35 12.11
C ALA A 194 0.47 -22.62 13.62
N GLN A 195 1.53 -22.33 14.40
CA GLN A 195 1.51 -22.49 15.86
C GLN A 195 0.47 -21.56 16.52
N ILE A 196 0.36 -20.33 16.04
CA ILE A 196 -0.64 -19.38 16.54
C ILE A 196 -2.06 -19.88 16.27
N LEU A 197 -2.34 -20.41 15.08
CA LEU A 197 -3.63 -21.01 14.75
C LEU A 197 -4.00 -22.15 15.70
N LEU A 198 -3.06 -23.07 15.98
CA LEU A 198 -3.27 -24.13 16.96
C LEU A 198 -3.56 -23.55 18.34
N GLY A 199 -2.77 -22.55 18.77
CA GLY A 199 -2.98 -21.87 20.04
C GLY A 199 -4.36 -21.23 20.17
N LEU A 200 -4.91 -20.65 19.10
CA LEU A 200 -6.26 -20.05 19.12
C LEU A 200 -7.38 -21.07 19.34
N THR A 201 -7.12 -22.37 19.17
CA THR A 201 -8.10 -23.44 19.45
C THR A 201 -8.04 -23.98 20.88
N ASP A 202 -7.01 -23.60 21.64
CA ASP A 202 -6.76 -24.06 23.02
C ASP A 202 -7.04 -22.93 24.02
N PRO A 203 -8.10 -23.02 24.85
CA PRO A 203 -8.43 -22.03 25.87
C PRO A 203 -7.33 -21.80 26.91
N SER A 204 -6.41 -22.76 27.07
CA SER A 204 -5.29 -22.65 28.00
C SER A 204 -4.13 -21.83 27.44
N SER A 205 -4.07 -21.62 26.12
CA SER A 205 -2.99 -20.93 25.43
C SER A 205 -2.95 -19.43 25.74
N SER A 206 -1.76 -18.82 25.62
CA SER A 206 -1.61 -17.37 25.75
C SER A 206 -2.32 -16.61 24.63
N TYR A 207 -2.45 -17.20 23.43
CA TYR A 207 -3.13 -16.58 22.29
C TYR A 207 -4.63 -16.44 22.55
N TYR A 208 -5.27 -17.47 23.11
CA TYR A 208 -6.69 -17.43 23.46
C TYR A 208 -6.97 -16.49 24.63
N LYS A 209 -6.12 -16.51 25.67
CA LYS A 209 -6.28 -15.68 26.87
C LYS A 209 -6.10 -14.19 26.62
N ASN A 210 -5.32 -13.82 25.61
CA ASN A 210 -5.04 -12.41 25.28
C ASN A 210 -6.02 -11.81 24.27
N LEU A 211 -7.10 -12.51 23.91
CA LEU A 211 -8.16 -11.98 23.06
C LEU A 211 -8.83 -10.80 23.75
N LYS A 212 -8.81 -9.64 23.10
CA LYS A 212 -9.54 -8.46 23.50
C LYS A 212 -10.92 -8.47 22.88
N ASP A 213 -11.88 -7.93 23.61
CA ASP A 213 -13.22 -7.67 23.08
C ASP A 213 -13.16 -6.61 21.96
#